data_AF-A0A1J7IJV5-F1
#
_entry.id   AF-A0A1J7IJV5-F1
#
_cell.length_a   1.000
_cell.length_b   1.000
_cell.length_c   1.000
_cell.angle_alpha   90.00
_cell.angle_beta   90.00
_cell.angle_gamma   90.00
#
_symmetry.space_group_name_H-M   'P 1'
#
loop_
_entity.id
_entity.type
_entity.pdbx_description
1 polymer ?
#
loop_
_entity_poly.entity_id
_entity_poly.type
_entity_poly.pdbx_seq_one_letter_code
_entity_poly.pdbx_strand_id
1 'polypeptide(L)'
;METTVIGQTGHTTGSIPPAYPPSNDAIKNHTGCNTAQTPIVQILIGGKTYLVNIKKIPYLLSMCQFQQRSGLLCPNQMPVHAREIPFFETINFAVSHGLGHFLRYMPTDLAQYRQLCWTLDYLVVDVLEGRELHNVVQKIEQGVSNWILLAKGGEHDKVTVLAGHMGDAAFRLLYMIVSGKVEGRHMSGDRDWDEEARENPAFRATRLIMINVRLWDQGAKRILLRAYQDRFGMSNELQMCYDFCVKQWTTLLGA
;
A
#
# COMPACT_ATOMS: atom_id res chain seq x y z
N MET A 1 -11.80 -30.99 56.20
CA MET A 1 -11.99 -31.46 54.81
C MET A 1 -11.46 -30.35 53.91
N GLU A 2 -10.13 -30.26 53.80
CA GLU A 2 -9.32 -30.91 52.75
C GLU A 2 -9.67 -30.37 51.34
N THR A 3 -8.89 -29.39 50.88
CA THR A 3 -7.94 -29.44 49.73
C THR A 3 -8.65 -29.52 48.37
N THR A 4 -8.43 -28.58 47.43
CA THR A 4 -7.21 -28.56 46.62
C THR A 4 -7.10 -27.27 45.78
N VAL A 5 -5.86 -26.77 45.69
CA VAL A 5 -5.35 -25.71 44.83
C VAL A 5 -4.81 -26.31 43.52
N ILE A 6 -5.18 -25.76 42.36
CA ILE A 6 -4.44 -25.79 41.07
C ILE A 6 -4.90 -24.53 40.32
N GLY A 7 -4.11 -23.63 39.72
CA GLY A 7 -2.72 -23.66 39.26
C GLY A 7 -2.67 -23.20 37.79
N GLN A 8 -2.06 -22.03 37.56
CA GLN A 8 -1.31 -21.59 36.35
C GLN A 8 -2.02 -20.98 35.10
N THR A 9 -1.86 -19.66 35.01
CA THR A 9 -1.21 -18.84 33.94
C THR A 9 -1.22 -19.30 32.48
N GLY A 10 -1.65 -18.39 31.59
CA GLY A 10 -1.35 -18.39 30.16
C GLY A 10 -1.55 -17.02 29.50
N HIS A 11 -0.61 -16.09 29.71
CA HIS A 11 -0.49 -14.87 28.91
C HIS A 11 0.24 -15.22 27.61
N THR A 12 -0.46 -15.17 26.47
CA THR A 12 0.15 -15.24 25.13
C THR A 12 0.48 -13.84 24.65
N THR A 13 1.74 -13.44 24.82
CA THR A 13 2.36 -12.33 24.09
C THR A 13 2.49 -12.74 22.62
N GLY A 14 1.80 -12.02 21.73
CA GLY A 14 1.95 -12.17 20.29
C GLY A 14 3.37 -11.80 19.84
N SER A 15 4.12 -12.81 19.42
CA SER A 15 5.49 -12.71 18.93
C SER A 15 5.56 -11.90 17.63
N ILE A 16 6.34 -10.83 17.65
CA ILE A 16 6.77 -10.06 16.48
C ILE A 16 7.78 -10.93 15.70
N PRO A 17 7.67 -11.08 14.36
CA PRO A 17 8.66 -11.83 13.59
C PRO A 17 10.03 -11.11 13.59
N PRO A 18 11.15 -11.87 13.56
CA PRO A 18 12.49 -11.31 13.71
C PRO A 18 12.87 -10.41 12.53
N ALA A 19 13.56 -9.31 12.85
CA ALA A 19 14.23 -8.44 11.90
C ALA A 19 15.27 -9.25 11.10
N TYR A 20 15.20 -9.19 9.77
CA TYR A 20 16.23 -9.75 8.90
C TYR A 20 17.53 -8.95 9.05
N PRO A 21 18.69 -9.59 9.28
CA PRO A 21 19.97 -8.91 9.20
C PRO A 21 20.33 -8.61 7.73
N PRO A 22 20.91 -7.45 7.41
CA PRO A 22 21.46 -7.21 6.08
C PRO A 22 22.67 -8.14 5.85
N SER A 23 22.68 -8.79 4.68
CA SER A 23 23.79 -9.59 4.18
C SER A 23 25.03 -8.70 4.03
N ASN A 24 26.10 -9.07 4.75
CA ASN A 24 27.44 -8.51 4.63
C ASN A 24 28.09 -9.08 3.37
N ASP A 25 27.90 -8.44 2.22
CA ASP A 25 28.83 -8.59 1.10
C ASP A 25 28.88 -7.29 0.30
N ALA A 26 30.12 -6.86 0.02
CA ALA A 26 30.54 -5.68 -0.76
C ALA A 26 30.60 -4.32 -0.05
N ILE A 27 31.55 -4.18 0.90
CA ILE A 27 32.23 -2.91 1.13
C ILE A 27 33.56 -2.95 0.37
N LYS A 28 33.61 -2.29 -0.79
CA LYS A 28 34.86 -1.85 -1.42
C LYS A 28 34.83 -0.32 -1.48
N ASN A 29 35.77 0.28 -0.75
CA ASN A 29 35.99 1.72 -0.69
C ASN A 29 36.41 2.25 -2.08
N HIS A 30 35.64 3.19 -2.63
CA HIS A 30 36.08 4.01 -3.76
C HIS A 30 35.80 5.48 -3.50
N THR A 31 36.88 6.20 -3.21
CA THR A 31 37.02 7.65 -3.24
C THR A 31 37.11 8.11 -4.71
N GLY A 32 36.27 9.07 -5.14
CA GLY A 32 36.46 9.73 -6.45
C GLY A 32 35.18 10.29 -7.08
N CYS A 33 35.15 11.62 -7.21
CA CYS A 33 34.07 12.42 -7.79
C CYS A 33 34.07 12.36 -9.34
N ASN A 34 33.01 11.80 -9.95
CA ASN A 34 32.12 12.38 -10.98
C ASN A 34 31.49 11.31 -11.91
N THR A 35 30.23 11.56 -12.28
CA THR A 35 29.40 10.89 -13.31
C THR A 35 28.95 9.44 -13.08
N ALA A 36 28.08 9.27 -12.08
CA ALA A 36 26.87 8.42 -12.07
C ALA A 36 26.48 8.23 -10.61
N GLN A 37 25.87 9.25 -9.99
CA GLN A 37 25.36 9.10 -8.62
C GLN A 37 24.36 7.94 -8.64
N THR A 38 24.72 6.84 -7.99
CA THR A 38 23.79 5.76 -7.71
C THR A 38 22.57 6.39 -7.04
N PRO A 39 21.35 6.14 -7.53
CA PRO A 39 20.16 6.80 -6.99
C PRO A 39 19.85 6.35 -5.56
N ILE A 40 20.67 5.48 -4.99
CA ILE A 40 20.51 4.85 -3.70
C ILE A 40 21.53 5.49 -2.74
N VAL A 41 21.02 6.11 -1.68
CA VAL A 41 21.82 6.83 -0.68
C VAL A 41 21.40 6.38 0.72
N GLN A 42 22.36 6.30 1.65
CA GLN A 42 22.06 6.08 3.07
C GLN A 42 21.62 7.39 3.72
N ILE A 43 20.50 7.38 4.44
CA ILE A 43 19.92 8.55 5.10
C ILE A 43 19.50 8.17 6.52
N LEU A 44 19.82 9.01 7.50
CA LEU A 44 19.33 8.88 8.88
C LEU A 44 17.99 9.60 9.01
N ILE A 45 16.92 8.89 9.36
CA ILE A 45 15.58 9.47 9.53
C ILE A 45 15.08 9.08 10.91
N GLY A 46 14.85 10.07 11.77
CA GLY A 46 14.36 9.83 13.13
C GLY A 46 15.21 8.84 13.94
N GLY A 47 16.52 8.84 13.73
CA GLY A 47 17.45 7.95 14.44
C GLY A 47 17.63 6.55 13.83
N LYS A 48 16.95 6.22 12.71
CA LYS A 48 17.14 4.96 11.97
C LYS A 48 17.78 5.20 10.61
N THR A 49 18.72 4.35 10.23
CA THR A 49 19.41 4.43 8.93
C THR A 49 18.63 3.65 7.88
N TYR A 50 18.37 4.29 6.74
CA TYR A 50 17.69 3.69 5.61
C TYR A 50 18.52 3.79 4.35
N LEU A 51 18.45 2.75 3.51
CA LEU A 51 18.95 2.79 2.16
C LEU A 51 17.81 3.24 1.23
N VAL A 52 17.93 4.42 0.63
CA VAL A 52 16.81 5.12 -0.02
C VAL A 52 17.11 5.39 -1.48
N ASN A 53 16.19 5.01 -2.37
CA ASN A 53 16.21 5.46 -3.75
C ASN A 53 15.67 6.90 -3.85
N ILE A 54 16.56 7.90 -3.79
CA ILE A 54 16.19 9.32 -3.75
C ILE A 54 15.47 9.80 -5.02
N LYS A 55 15.58 9.08 -6.15
CA LYS A 55 14.82 9.41 -7.37
C LYS A 55 13.33 9.08 -7.23
N LYS A 56 12.98 8.12 -6.37
CA LYS A 56 11.59 7.72 -6.10
C LYS A 56 10.93 8.58 -5.01
N ILE A 57 11.72 9.35 -4.27
CA ILE A 57 11.26 10.21 -3.17
C ILE A 57 11.84 11.63 -3.34
N PRO A 58 11.24 12.47 -4.20
CA PRO A 58 11.78 13.78 -4.58
C PRO A 58 12.02 14.74 -3.41
N TYR A 59 11.22 14.64 -2.35
CA TYR A 59 11.46 15.40 -1.12
C TYR A 59 12.88 15.12 -0.55
N LEU A 60 13.26 13.84 -0.45
CA LEU A 60 14.56 13.45 0.10
C LEU A 60 15.71 13.80 -0.83
N LEU A 61 15.50 13.74 -2.15
CA LEU A 61 16.46 14.28 -3.12
C LEU A 61 16.74 15.76 -2.86
N SER A 62 15.68 16.56 -2.72
CA SER A 62 15.78 18.00 -2.47
C SER A 62 16.44 18.30 -1.13
N MET A 63 16.08 17.54 -0.08
CA MET A 63 16.70 17.63 1.24
C MET A 63 18.21 17.35 1.18
N CYS A 64 18.62 16.26 0.55
CA CYS A 64 20.04 15.90 0.40
C CYS A 64 20.81 17.01 -0.33
N GLN A 65 20.26 17.54 -1.43
CA GLN A 65 20.88 18.63 -2.18
C GLN A 65 20.99 19.91 -1.34
N PHE A 66 19.97 20.24 -0.56
CA PHE A 66 19.99 21.40 0.33
C PHE A 66 21.07 21.27 1.41
N GLN A 67 21.16 20.12 2.08
CA GLN A 67 22.15 19.89 3.12
C GLN A 67 23.59 19.93 2.59
N GLN A 68 23.81 19.39 1.39
CA GLN A 68 25.11 19.49 0.71
C GLN A 68 25.49 20.94 0.38
N ARG A 69 24.54 21.74 -0.11
CA ARG A 69 24.79 23.14 -0.52
C ARG A 69 24.93 24.10 0.65
N SER A 70 24.26 23.84 1.76
CA SER A 70 24.28 24.70 2.95
C SER A 70 25.53 24.52 3.81
N GLY A 71 26.43 23.59 3.48
CA GLY A 71 27.58 23.25 4.31
C GLY A 71 27.21 22.52 5.61
N LEU A 72 25.93 22.13 5.77
CA LEU A 72 25.44 21.33 6.91
C LEU A 72 25.92 19.88 6.86
N LEU A 73 26.44 19.44 5.70
CA LEU A 73 27.13 18.16 5.55
C LEU A 73 28.57 18.41 5.15
N CYS A 74 29.51 18.05 6.03
CA CYS A 74 30.89 17.88 5.63
C CYS A 74 31.00 16.74 4.59
N PRO A 75 32.04 16.73 3.75
CA PRO A 75 32.33 15.58 2.90
C PRO A 75 32.39 14.31 3.78
N ASN A 76 31.61 13.29 3.42
CA ASN A 76 31.44 12.01 4.14
C ASN A 76 30.46 12.00 5.32
N GLN A 77 29.70 13.06 5.57
CA GLN A 77 28.58 12.98 6.52
C GLN A 77 27.31 12.46 5.84
N MET A 78 26.61 11.57 6.54
CA MET A 78 25.33 11.02 6.11
C MET A 78 24.23 12.09 6.23
N PRO A 79 23.39 12.29 5.20
CA PRO A 79 22.21 13.15 5.29
C PRO A 79 21.29 12.75 6.45
N VAL A 80 20.76 13.75 7.16
CA VAL A 80 19.93 13.53 8.35
C VAL A 80 18.58 14.24 8.23
N HIS A 81 17.49 13.51 8.33
CA HIS A 81 16.17 14.06 8.59
C HIS A 81 15.86 13.89 10.09
N ALA A 82 15.85 15.02 10.82
CA ALA A 82 15.81 15.01 12.28
C ALA A 82 14.53 14.37 12.86
N ARG A 83 13.40 14.51 12.18
CA ARG A 83 12.11 13.98 12.64
C ARG A 83 11.84 12.61 12.04
N GLU A 84 11.10 11.78 12.75
CA GLU A 84 10.52 10.57 12.15
C GLU A 84 9.54 10.96 11.05
N ILE A 85 9.46 10.11 10.02
CA ILE A 85 8.49 10.23 8.94
C ILE A 85 7.50 9.05 9.10
N PRO A 86 6.20 9.30 9.27
CA PRO A 86 5.22 8.23 9.48
C PRO A 86 5.26 7.19 8.35
N PHE A 87 5.26 5.90 8.70
CA PHE A 87 5.31 4.78 7.75
C PHE A 87 6.51 4.76 6.79
N PHE A 88 7.59 5.48 7.09
CA PHE A 88 8.71 5.63 6.15
C PHE A 88 9.32 4.31 5.71
N GLU A 89 9.49 3.35 6.61
CA GLU A 89 10.01 2.02 6.30
C GLU A 89 9.14 1.31 5.24
N THR A 90 7.82 1.30 5.45
CA THR A 90 6.86 0.73 4.51
C THR A 90 6.85 1.49 3.18
N ILE A 91 6.92 2.83 3.22
CA ILE A 91 6.98 3.66 2.02
C ILE A 91 8.24 3.35 1.21
N ASN A 92 9.42 3.37 1.84
CA ASN A 92 10.70 3.11 1.20
C ASN A 92 10.74 1.72 0.54
N PHE A 93 10.15 0.72 1.20
CA PHE A 93 9.98 -0.61 0.64
C PHE A 93 9.03 -0.61 -0.57
N ALA A 94 7.82 -0.06 -0.42
CA ALA A 94 6.78 -0.12 -1.44
C ALA A 94 7.12 0.69 -2.71
N VAL A 95 7.77 1.85 -2.60
CA VAL A 95 8.18 2.62 -3.80
C VAL A 95 9.21 1.90 -4.67
N SER A 96 9.91 0.92 -4.08
CA SER A 96 10.93 0.12 -4.76
C SER A 96 10.40 -1.22 -5.27
N HIS A 97 9.41 -1.81 -4.59
CA HIS A 97 8.93 -3.17 -4.87
C HIS A 97 7.48 -3.24 -5.40
N GLY A 98 6.74 -2.14 -5.35
CA GLY A 98 5.33 -2.08 -5.75
C GLY A 98 4.45 -1.48 -4.65
N LEU A 99 3.51 -0.62 -5.05
CA LEU A 99 2.58 0.06 -4.15
C LEU A 99 1.53 -0.90 -3.57
N GLY A 100 1.27 -2.03 -4.23
CA GLY A 100 0.40 -3.09 -3.70
C GLY A 100 0.86 -3.63 -2.34
N HIS A 101 2.15 -3.47 -2.00
CA HIS A 101 2.65 -3.82 -0.68
C HIS A 101 2.03 -3.02 0.47
N PHE A 102 1.51 -1.81 0.22
CA PHE A 102 0.74 -1.08 1.23
C PHE A 102 -0.53 -1.81 1.62
N LEU A 103 -1.20 -2.51 0.69
CA LEU A 103 -2.41 -3.27 1.00
C LEU A 103 -2.10 -4.54 1.81
N ARG A 104 -0.89 -5.08 1.67
CA ARG A 104 -0.46 -6.31 2.34
C ARG A 104 0.13 -6.09 3.73
N TYR A 105 0.87 -4.99 3.93
CA TYR A 105 1.64 -4.79 5.16
C TYR A 105 1.05 -3.76 6.12
N MET A 106 0.14 -2.90 5.66
CA MET A 106 -0.51 -1.95 6.55
C MET A 106 -1.70 -2.59 7.27
N PRO A 107 -1.98 -2.16 8.51
CA PRO A 107 -3.24 -2.48 9.18
C PRO A 107 -4.43 -1.96 8.38
N THR A 108 -5.55 -2.71 8.41
CA THR A 108 -6.79 -2.37 7.69
C THR A 108 -7.59 -1.25 8.40
N ASP A 109 -6.96 -0.10 8.57
CA ASP A 109 -7.48 1.07 9.28
C ASP A 109 -7.43 2.32 8.38
N LEU A 110 -8.60 2.90 8.12
CA LEU A 110 -8.74 4.04 7.22
C LEU A 110 -7.98 5.28 7.70
N ALA A 111 -7.88 5.50 9.02
CA ALA A 111 -7.14 6.64 9.56
C ALA A 111 -5.64 6.52 9.22
N GLN A 112 -5.07 5.32 9.33
CA GLN A 112 -3.69 5.05 8.95
C GLN A 112 -3.46 5.21 7.45
N TYR A 113 -4.39 4.76 6.60
CA TYR A 113 -4.28 4.98 5.15
C TYR A 113 -4.41 6.45 4.75
N ARG A 114 -5.23 7.25 5.43
CA ARG A 114 -5.25 8.71 5.24
C ARG A 114 -3.90 9.34 5.59
N GLN A 115 -3.33 8.99 6.75
CA GLN A 115 -2.01 9.45 7.15
C GLN A 115 -0.93 8.99 6.17
N LEU A 116 -1.00 7.76 5.65
CA LEU A 116 -0.11 7.26 4.60
C LEU A 116 -0.21 8.10 3.33
N CYS A 117 -1.42 8.36 2.83
CA CYS A 117 -1.63 9.17 1.63
C CYS A 117 -1.06 10.59 1.82
N TRP A 118 -1.31 11.19 2.98
CA TRP A 118 -0.75 12.50 3.33
C TRP A 118 0.79 12.47 3.38
N THR A 119 1.39 11.43 3.97
CA THR A 119 2.85 11.30 3.99
C THR A 119 3.43 11.08 2.59
N LEU A 120 2.77 10.32 1.72
CA LEU A 120 3.18 10.13 0.33
C LEU A 120 3.18 11.47 -0.43
N ASP A 121 2.17 12.30 -0.21
CA ASP A 121 2.08 13.65 -0.77
C ASP A 121 3.19 14.57 -0.22
N TYR A 122 3.43 14.55 1.10
CA TYR A 122 4.53 15.28 1.74
C TYR A 122 5.90 14.89 1.16
N LEU A 123 6.10 13.60 0.90
CA LEU A 123 7.31 13.05 0.30
C LEU A 123 7.40 13.27 -1.22
N VAL A 124 6.33 13.81 -1.82
CA VAL A 124 6.18 14.04 -3.26
C VAL A 124 6.34 12.74 -4.07
N VAL A 125 5.88 11.63 -3.50
CA VAL A 125 5.89 10.35 -4.21
C VAL A 125 4.80 10.38 -5.28
N ASP A 126 5.19 10.15 -6.54
CA ASP A 126 4.22 10.03 -7.62
C ASP A 126 3.50 8.67 -7.57
N VAL A 127 2.47 8.60 -6.72
CA VAL A 127 1.62 7.43 -6.54
C VAL A 127 0.82 7.11 -7.80
N LEU A 128 0.58 8.07 -8.69
CA LEU A 128 -0.26 7.87 -9.88
C LEU A 128 0.56 7.60 -11.14
N GLU A 129 1.84 7.96 -11.17
CA GLU A 129 2.70 7.86 -12.36
C GLU A 129 2.04 8.50 -13.58
N GLY A 130 1.40 9.66 -13.38
CA GLY A 130 0.62 10.36 -14.39
C GLY A 130 -0.67 9.66 -14.87
N ARG A 131 -1.10 8.56 -14.22
CA ARG A 131 -2.33 7.84 -14.59
C ARG A 131 -3.58 8.49 -14.00
N GLU A 132 -4.59 8.58 -14.84
CA GLU A 132 -5.94 9.00 -14.43
C GLU A 132 -6.80 7.80 -14.02
N LEU A 133 -7.96 8.08 -13.43
CA LEU A 133 -8.88 7.06 -12.95
C LEU A 133 -9.25 6.05 -14.04
N HIS A 134 -9.52 6.52 -15.27
CA HIS A 134 -9.88 5.65 -16.38
C HIS A 134 -8.78 4.63 -16.71
N ASN A 135 -7.49 5.04 -16.62
CA ASN A 135 -6.37 4.13 -16.83
C ASN A 135 -6.29 3.07 -15.72
N VAL A 136 -6.53 3.47 -14.46
CA VAL A 136 -6.53 2.55 -13.31
C VAL A 136 -7.66 1.54 -13.42
N VAL A 137 -8.88 1.99 -13.75
CA VAL A 137 -10.05 1.12 -13.98
C VAL A 137 -9.75 0.12 -15.08
N GLN A 138 -9.26 0.58 -16.23
CA GLN A 138 -8.89 -0.28 -17.36
C GLN A 138 -7.83 -1.33 -16.96
N LYS A 139 -6.86 -0.94 -16.13
CA LYS A 139 -5.82 -1.87 -15.64
C LYS A 139 -6.38 -2.95 -14.73
N ILE A 140 -7.34 -2.61 -13.86
CA ILE A 140 -8.04 -3.58 -13.01
C ILE A 140 -8.82 -4.56 -13.87
N GLU A 141 -9.54 -4.07 -14.88
CA GLU A 141 -10.33 -4.90 -15.80
C GLU A 141 -9.46 -5.89 -16.58
N GLN A 142 -8.39 -5.38 -17.20
CA GLN A 142 -7.41 -6.22 -17.87
C GLN A 142 -6.80 -7.25 -16.90
N GLY A 143 -6.54 -6.85 -15.65
CA GLY A 143 -6.05 -7.73 -14.61
C GLY A 143 -6.99 -8.91 -14.35
N VAL A 144 -8.28 -8.64 -14.18
CA VAL A 144 -9.32 -9.66 -13.97
C VAL A 144 -9.41 -10.60 -15.19
N SER A 145 -9.47 -10.06 -16.41
CA SER A 145 -9.52 -10.86 -17.63
C SER A 145 -8.30 -11.76 -17.78
N ASN A 146 -7.10 -11.22 -17.56
CA ASN A 146 -5.85 -11.97 -17.65
C ASN A 146 -5.76 -13.05 -16.57
N TRP A 147 -6.25 -12.77 -15.36
CA TRP A 147 -6.28 -13.75 -14.29
C TRP A 147 -7.13 -14.97 -14.66
N ILE A 148 -8.31 -14.74 -15.23
CA ILE A 148 -9.21 -15.83 -15.66
C ILE A 148 -8.54 -16.71 -16.72
N LEU A 149 -7.75 -16.11 -17.62
CA LEU A 149 -7.00 -16.84 -18.64
C LEU A 149 -5.84 -17.64 -18.02
N LEU A 150 -5.03 -17.01 -17.17
CA LEU A 150 -3.86 -17.64 -16.55
C LEU A 150 -4.25 -18.75 -15.57
N ALA A 151 -5.31 -18.55 -14.79
CA ALA A 151 -5.82 -19.55 -13.85
C ALA A 151 -6.27 -20.85 -14.54
N LYS A 152 -6.67 -20.77 -15.83
CA LYS A 152 -7.01 -21.95 -16.64
C LYS A 152 -5.77 -22.63 -17.26
N GLY A 153 -4.70 -21.87 -17.49
CA GLY A 153 -3.50 -22.31 -18.20
C GLY A 153 -2.36 -22.85 -17.32
N GLY A 154 -2.44 -22.73 -15.99
CA GLY A 154 -1.43 -23.28 -15.06
C GLY A 154 -0.11 -22.50 -15.00
N GLU A 155 -0.06 -21.26 -15.50
CA GLU A 155 1.17 -20.45 -15.55
C GLU A 155 1.42 -19.68 -14.24
N HIS A 156 1.89 -20.38 -13.21
CA HIS A 156 2.06 -19.86 -11.84
C HIS A 156 2.97 -18.61 -11.71
N ASP A 157 4.04 -18.50 -12.51
CA ASP A 157 4.95 -17.35 -12.43
C ASP A 157 4.27 -16.06 -12.92
N LYS A 158 3.50 -16.16 -14.01
CA LYS A 158 2.77 -15.01 -14.57
C LYS A 158 1.63 -14.56 -13.66
N VAL A 159 1.03 -15.49 -12.91
CA VAL A 159 0.03 -15.23 -11.86
C VAL A 159 0.60 -14.31 -10.77
N THR A 160 1.83 -14.57 -10.31
CA THR A 160 2.47 -13.77 -9.25
C THR A 160 2.77 -12.34 -9.71
N VAL A 161 3.33 -12.19 -10.91
CA VAL A 161 3.59 -10.87 -11.51
C VAL A 161 2.29 -10.09 -11.71
N LEU A 162 1.24 -10.75 -12.21
CA LEU A 162 -0.08 -10.15 -12.38
C LEU A 162 -0.66 -9.68 -11.06
N ALA A 163 -0.55 -10.48 -9.99
CA ALA A 163 -1.01 -10.13 -8.65
C ALA A 163 -0.34 -8.86 -8.12
N GLY A 164 0.97 -8.69 -8.33
CA GLY A 164 1.68 -7.46 -8.00
C GLY A 164 1.11 -6.23 -8.72
N HIS A 165 0.94 -6.32 -10.04
CA HIS A 165 0.36 -5.21 -10.83
C HIS A 165 -1.09 -4.89 -10.45
N MET A 166 -1.89 -5.88 -10.11
CA MET A 166 -3.26 -5.68 -9.63
C MET A 166 -3.30 -5.07 -8.23
N GLY A 167 -2.34 -5.41 -7.37
CA GLY A 167 -2.14 -4.76 -6.07
C GLY A 167 -1.80 -3.28 -6.24
N ASP A 168 -0.90 -2.95 -7.16
CA ASP A 168 -0.55 -1.55 -7.47
C ASP A 168 -1.76 -0.77 -7.98
N ALA A 169 -2.53 -1.35 -8.89
CA ALA A 169 -3.73 -0.72 -9.43
C ALA A 169 -4.81 -0.51 -8.35
N ALA A 170 -5.02 -1.51 -7.47
CA ALA A 170 -5.94 -1.39 -6.34
C ALA A 170 -5.51 -0.30 -5.34
N PHE A 171 -4.21 -0.21 -5.04
CA PHE A 171 -3.70 0.86 -4.17
C PHE A 171 -3.85 2.24 -4.80
N ARG A 172 -3.60 2.37 -6.12
CA ARG A 172 -3.83 3.64 -6.83
C ARG A 172 -5.28 4.08 -6.78
N LEU A 173 -6.22 3.15 -6.96
CA LEU A 173 -7.64 3.43 -6.79
C LEU A 173 -7.94 3.90 -5.36
N LEU A 174 -7.45 3.20 -4.34
CA LEU A 174 -7.60 3.59 -2.93
C LEU A 174 -7.07 5.01 -2.69
N TYR A 175 -5.86 5.30 -3.16
CA TYR A 175 -5.22 6.60 -3.01
C TYR A 175 -6.02 7.70 -3.71
N MET A 176 -6.56 7.46 -4.91
CA MET A 176 -7.42 8.43 -5.59
C MET A 176 -8.70 8.73 -4.80
N ILE A 177 -9.33 7.70 -4.22
CA ILE A 177 -10.54 7.86 -3.39
C ILE A 177 -10.22 8.64 -2.11
N VAL A 178 -9.21 8.20 -1.35
CA VAL A 178 -8.82 8.79 -0.06
C VAL A 178 -8.33 10.24 -0.22
N SER A 179 -7.58 10.53 -1.28
CA SER A 179 -7.05 11.87 -1.55
C SER A 179 -8.07 12.79 -2.22
N GLY A 180 -9.30 12.31 -2.48
CA GLY A 180 -10.35 13.09 -3.12
C GLY A 180 -10.10 13.44 -4.59
N LYS A 181 -9.23 12.69 -5.27
CA LYS A 181 -8.89 12.85 -6.71
C LYS A 181 -9.95 12.24 -7.64
N VAL A 182 -10.91 11.50 -7.07
CA VAL A 182 -12.10 11.05 -7.79
C VAL A 182 -13.22 12.05 -7.54
N GLU A 183 -13.71 12.65 -8.62
CA GLU A 183 -14.93 13.44 -8.61
C GLU A 183 -16.12 12.48 -8.47
N GLY A 184 -16.77 12.52 -7.32
CA GLY A 184 -18.01 11.81 -7.07
C GLY A 184 -18.85 12.64 -6.10
N ARG A 185 -20.16 12.65 -6.31
CA ARG A 185 -21.07 13.27 -5.34
C ARG A 185 -21.17 12.36 -4.12
N HIS A 186 -21.11 12.97 -2.95
CA HIS A 186 -21.51 12.31 -1.72
C HIS A 186 -23.01 12.04 -1.85
N MET A 187 -23.39 10.76 -1.84
CA MET A 187 -24.78 10.35 -1.97
C MET A 187 -25.50 10.74 -0.68
N SER A 188 -26.45 11.66 -0.77
CA SER A 188 -27.31 12.05 0.35
C SER A 188 -28.70 12.34 -0.18
N GLY A 189 -29.63 11.38 -0.08
CA GLY A 189 -31.04 11.61 -0.38
C GLY A 189 -31.82 10.35 -0.75
N ASP A 190 -33.15 10.48 -0.73
CA ASP A 190 -34.22 9.49 -0.97
C ASP A 190 -34.21 8.75 -2.34
N ARG A 191 -33.10 8.78 -3.09
CA ARG A 191 -32.97 8.04 -4.37
C ARG A 191 -32.42 6.62 -4.11
N ASP A 192 -32.62 5.74 -5.10
CA ASP A 192 -32.10 4.37 -5.07
C ASP A 192 -30.56 4.41 -5.06
N TRP A 193 -29.97 4.16 -3.89
CA TRP A 193 -28.53 4.28 -3.61
C TRP A 193 -27.66 3.50 -4.60
N ASP A 194 -28.16 2.40 -5.15
CA ASP A 194 -27.40 1.56 -6.06
C ASP A 194 -27.33 2.13 -7.49
N GLU A 195 -28.30 2.95 -7.93
CA GLU A 195 -28.25 3.61 -9.24
C GLU A 195 -27.24 4.77 -9.23
N GLU A 196 -27.28 5.62 -8.20
CA GLU A 196 -26.29 6.70 -8.01
C GLU A 196 -24.88 6.16 -7.77
N ALA A 197 -24.74 5.05 -7.05
CA ALA A 197 -23.45 4.41 -6.86
C ALA A 197 -22.83 3.96 -8.18
N ARG A 198 -23.64 3.45 -9.12
CA ARG A 198 -23.16 3.03 -10.45
C ARG A 198 -22.72 4.18 -11.33
N GLU A 199 -23.24 5.39 -11.11
CA GLU A 199 -22.77 6.61 -11.80
C GLU A 199 -21.38 7.06 -11.31
N ASN A 200 -20.94 6.62 -10.13
CA ASN A 200 -19.63 6.96 -9.61
C ASN A 200 -18.52 6.25 -10.42
N PRO A 201 -17.53 6.98 -10.96
CA PRO A 201 -16.53 6.40 -11.84
C PRO A 201 -15.58 5.42 -11.15
N ALA A 202 -15.47 5.44 -9.81
CA ALA A 202 -14.72 4.46 -9.04
C ALA A 202 -15.54 3.20 -8.68
N PHE A 203 -16.86 3.22 -8.83
CA PHE A 203 -17.73 2.11 -8.41
C PHE A 203 -17.40 0.82 -9.16
N ARG A 204 -17.31 0.89 -10.49
CA ARG A 204 -17.07 -0.29 -11.33
C ARG A 204 -15.77 -1.01 -10.95
N ALA A 205 -14.68 -0.28 -10.76
CA ALA A 205 -13.40 -0.85 -10.33
C ALA A 205 -13.45 -1.39 -8.91
N THR A 206 -14.10 -0.67 -7.98
CA THR A 206 -14.30 -1.13 -6.60
C THR A 206 -15.07 -2.45 -6.57
N ARG A 207 -16.17 -2.53 -7.30
CA ARG A 207 -17.00 -3.73 -7.44
C ARG A 207 -16.20 -4.91 -7.99
N LEU A 208 -15.40 -4.71 -9.04
CA LEU A 208 -14.53 -5.74 -9.60
C LEU A 208 -13.55 -6.29 -8.56
N ILE A 209 -12.99 -5.42 -7.71
CA ILE A 209 -12.11 -5.85 -6.61
C ILE A 209 -12.89 -6.69 -5.59
N MET A 210 -14.11 -6.30 -5.23
CA MET A 210 -14.92 -7.03 -4.23
C MET A 210 -15.32 -8.43 -4.70
N ILE A 211 -15.81 -8.57 -5.94
CA ILE A 211 -16.37 -9.85 -6.43
C ILE A 211 -15.29 -10.93 -6.67
N ASN A 212 -14.04 -10.53 -6.89
CA ASN A 212 -12.97 -11.47 -7.23
C ASN A 212 -12.27 -11.99 -5.98
N VAL A 213 -12.77 -13.13 -5.46
CA VAL A 213 -12.34 -13.73 -4.18
C VAL A 213 -10.83 -13.96 -4.09
N ARG A 214 -10.20 -14.43 -5.16
CA ARG A 214 -8.81 -14.90 -5.15
C ARG A 214 -7.76 -13.85 -5.54
N LEU A 215 -8.19 -12.71 -6.06
CA LEU A 215 -7.28 -11.71 -6.64
C LEU A 215 -6.71 -10.74 -5.62
N TRP A 216 -7.55 -10.33 -4.67
CA TRP A 216 -7.17 -9.42 -3.60
C TRP A 216 -7.53 -10.06 -2.27
N ASP A 217 -6.66 -9.85 -1.28
CA ASP A 217 -6.92 -10.29 0.07
C ASP A 217 -8.10 -9.53 0.71
N GLN A 218 -8.58 -10.06 1.84
CA GLN A 218 -9.72 -9.50 2.56
C GLN A 218 -9.42 -8.13 3.18
N GLY A 219 -8.15 -7.85 3.50
CA GLY A 219 -7.71 -6.56 4.02
C GLY A 219 -7.85 -5.47 2.97
N ALA A 220 -7.30 -5.70 1.78
CA ALA A 220 -7.39 -4.84 0.61
C ALA A 220 -8.85 -4.51 0.23
N LYS A 221 -9.71 -5.54 0.19
CA LYS A 221 -11.15 -5.36 -0.06
C LYS A 221 -11.81 -4.51 1.01
N ARG A 222 -11.58 -4.83 2.28
CA ARG A 222 -12.18 -4.10 3.40
C ARG A 222 -11.76 -2.64 3.44
N ILE A 223 -10.48 -2.33 3.27
CA ILE A 223 -10.01 -0.94 3.30
C ILE A 223 -10.57 -0.13 2.13
N LEU A 224 -10.61 -0.73 0.93
CA LEU A 224 -11.15 -0.07 -0.25
C LEU A 224 -12.66 0.19 -0.12
N LEU A 225 -13.42 -0.78 0.41
CA LEU A 225 -14.84 -0.61 0.69
C LEU A 225 -15.07 0.54 1.69
N ARG A 226 -14.31 0.56 2.79
CA ARG A 226 -14.40 1.62 3.80
C ARG A 226 -14.07 2.99 3.22
N ALA A 227 -12.99 3.08 2.42
CA ALA A 227 -12.61 4.33 1.78
C ALA A 227 -13.68 4.82 0.79
N TYR A 228 -14.28 3.91 0.01
CA TYR A 228 -15.38 4.24 -0.89
C TYR A 228 -16.58 4.77 -0.10
N GLN A 229 -17.02 4.04 0.94
CA GLN A 229 -18.19 4.38 1.74
C GLN A 229 -18.02 5.70 2.48
N ASP A 230 -16.83 5.94 3.02
CA ASP A 230 -16.49 7.19 3.69
C ASP A 230 -16.51 8.40 2.75
N ARG A 231 -16.09 8.22 1.49
CA ARG A 231 -16.02 9.32 0.52
C ARG A 231 -17.34 9.59 -0.19
N PHE A 232 -18.06 8.53 -0.59
CA PHE A 232 -19.20 8.63 -1.49
C PHE A 232 -20.54 8.24 -0.86
N GLY A 233 -20.52 7.64 0.33
CA GLY A 233 -21.71 7.11 0.98
C GLY A 233 -21.85 5.59 0.81
N MET A 234 -22.85 5.03 1.51
CA MET A 234 -23.08 3.58 1.52
C MET A 234 -23.55 3.07 0.16
N SER A 235 -23.07 1.89 -0.23
CA SER A 235 -23.61 1.10 -1.34
C SER A 235 -23.93 -0.31 -0.86
N ASN A 236 -25.20 -0.70 -0.98
CA ASN A 236 -25.65 -2.03 -0.63
C ASN A 236 -25.04 -3.06 -1.57
N GLU A 237 -24.95 -2.76 -2.87
CA GLU A 237 -24.33 -3.66 -3.83
C GLU A 237 -22.86 -3.97 -3.49
N LEU A 238 -22.04 -2.95 -3.17
CA LEU A 238 -20.65 -3.18 -2.80
C LEU A 238 -20.51 -3.96 -1.49
N GLN A 239 -21.39 -3.67 -0.51
CA GLN A 239 -21.43 -4.41 0.75
C GLN A 239 -21.80 -5.88 0.51
N MET A 240 -22.81 -6.16 -0.31
CA MET A 240 -23.21 -7.53 -0.67
C MET A 240 -22.09 -8.28 -1.39
N CYS A 241 -21.38 -7.62 -2.31
CA CYS A 241 -20.21 -8.20 -2.99
C CYS A 241 -19.12 -8.59 -1.99
N TYR A 242 -18.84 -7.71 -1.02
CA TYR A 242 -17.87 -7.98 0.04
C TYR A 242 -18.32 -9.14 0.94
N ASP A 243 -19.56 -9.12 1.43
CA ASP A 243 -20.10 -10.15 2.31
C ASP A 243 -20.13 -11.52 1.62
N PHE A 244 -20.50 -11.56 0.34
CA PHE A 244 -20.42 -12.77 -0.48
C PHE A 244 -18.98 -13.28 -0.56
N CYS A 245 -18.02 -12.39 -0.81
CA CYS A 245 -16.61 -12.75 -0.88
C CYS A 245 -16.08 -13.29 0.47
N VAL A 246 -16.49 -12.69 1.60
CA VAL A 246 -16.11 -13.17 2.94
C VAL A 246 -16.67 -14.56 3.18
N LYS A 247 -17.97 -14.78 2.89
CA LYS A 247 -18.61 -16.10 3.03
C LYS A 247 -17.90 -17.17 2.21
N GLN A 248 -17.63 -16.91 0.94
CA GLN A 248 -16.90 -17.84 0.06
C GLN A 248 -15.51 -18.17 0.61
N TRP A 249 -14.79 -17.17 1.13
CA TRP A 249 -13.47 -17.37 1.73
C TRP A 249 -13.53 -18.26 2.98
N THR A 250 -14.51 -18.05 3.85
CA THR A 250 -14.73 -18.90 5.04
C THR A 250 -15.06 -20.33 4.63
N THR A 251 -15.89 -20.54 3.60
CA THR A 251 -16.19 -21.88 3.09
C THR A 251 -14.96 -22.56 2.50
N LEU A 252 -14.11 -21.83 1.79
CA LEU A 252 -12.87 -22.37 1.19
C LEU A 252 -11.78 -22.70 2.21
N LEU A 253 -11.74 -22.03 3.36
CA LEU A 253 -10.78 -22.31 4.44
C LEU A 253 -11.29 -23.31 5.49
N GLY A 254 -12.61 -23.55 5.53
CA GLY A 254 -13.24 -24.52 6.43
C GLY A 254 -13.43 -25.92 5.82
N ALA A 255 -13.01 -26.12 4.56
CA ALA A 255 -12.99 -27.39 3.84
C ALA A 255 -11.54 -27.85 3.61
#